data_AF-A0A4Q6BJS8-F1
#
_entry.id   AF-A0A4Q6BJS8-F1
#
_cell.length_a   1.000
_cell.length_b   1.000
_cell.length_c   1.000
_cell.angle_alpha   90.00
_cell.angle_beta   90.00
_cell.angle_gamma   90.00
#
_symmetry.space_group_name_H-M   'P 1'
#
loop_
_entity.id
_entity.type
_entity.pdbx_description
1 polymer ?
#
loop_
_entity_poly.entity_id
_entity_poly.type
_entity_poly.pdbx_seq_one_letter_code
_entity_poly.pdbx_strand_id
1 'polypeptide(L)' 'MSASYRLLCIAHPDDESIFFGGLVLRTSQTQRWKIVCMTDANADGDGKNRRKQFEKACRALGVTDYEWWSYPD' A
#
# COMPACT_ATOMS: atom_id res chain seq x y z
N MET A 1 18.44 -8.03 18.26
CA MET A 1 18.17 -8.19 16.82
C MET A 1 17.58 -6.88 16.31
N SER A 2 18.17 -6.27 15.28
CA SER A 2 17.53 -5.13 14.60
C SER A 2 16.20 -5.61 14.03
N ALA A 3 15.11 -4.90 14.31
CA ALA A 3 13.82 -5.23 13.70
C ALA A 3 13.94 -5.07 12.19
N SER A 4 13.82 -6.17 11.43
CA SER A 4 13.87 -6.11 9.97
C SER A 4 12.63 -5.38 9.45
N TYR A 5 12.85 -4.28 8.74
CA TYR A 5 11.83 -3.42 8.15
C TYR A 5 11.65 -3.76 6.68
N ARG A 6 10.40 -3.82 6.21
CA ARG A 6 10.06 -4.10 4.79
C ARG A 6 9.38 -2.90 4.18
N LEU A 7 9.90 -2.47 3.03
CA LEU A 7 9.31 -1.43 2.21
C LEU A 7 8.73 -2.07 0.94
N LEU A 8 7.48 -1.77 0.65
CA LEU A 8 6.81 -2.11 -0.60
C LEU A 8 6.48 -0.82 -1.35
N CYS A 9 7.10 -0.63 -2.50
CA CYS A 9 6.73 0.45 -3.42
C CYS A 9 5.82 -0.14 -4.50
N ILE A 10 4.66 0.47 -4.70
CA ILE A 10 3.68 0.06 -5.71
C ILE A 10 3.42 1.20 -6.68
N ALA A 11 3.20 0.90 -7.96
CA ALA A 11 2.90 1.93 -8.94
C ALA A 11 1.50 2.50 -8.65
N HIS A 12 0.52 1.62 -8.53
CA HIS A 12 -0.88 1.97 -8.41
C HIS A 12 -1.50 1.40 -7.13
N PRO A 13 -2.54 2.03 -6.59
CA PRO A 13 -3.33 1.41 -5.54
C PRO A 13 -3.97 0.11 -6.06
N ASP A 14 -4.19 -0.84 -5.16
CA ASP A 14 -4.57 -2.24 -5.39
C ASP A 14 -3.43 -3.19 -5.71
N ASP A 15 -2.25 -2.72 -6.17
CA ASP A 15 -1.09 -3.60 -6.38
C ASP A 15 -0.69 -4.30 -5.07
N GLU A 16 -0.79 -3.59 -3.93
CA GLU A 16 -0.51 -4.15 -2.61
C GLU A 16 -1.45 -5.30 -2.24
N SER A 17 -2.64 -5.31 -2.84
CA SER A 17 -3.68 -6.30 -2.63
C SER A 17 -3.61 -7.44 -3.66
N ILE A 18 -3.52 -7.10 -4.96
CA ILE A 18 -3.55 -8.03 -6.10
C ILE A 18 -2.29 -8.90 -6.14
N PHE A 19 -1.12 -8.28 -6.01
CA PHE A 19 0.15 -8.99 -6.17
C PHE A 19 0.78 -9.39 -4.83
N PHE A 20 0.63 -8.55 -3.81
CA PHE A 20 1.34 -8.71 -2.55
C PHE A 20 0.45 -9.06 -1.35
N GLY A 21 -0.88 -9.08 -1.51
CA GLY A 21 -1.81 -9.18 -0.38
C GLY A 21 -1.57 -10.41 0.49
N GLY A 22 -1.39 -11.58 -0.13
CA GLY A 22 -1.09 -12.82 0.60
C GLY A 22 0.24 -12.79 1.37
N LEU A 23 1.28 -12.18 0.79
CA LEU A 23 2.59 -12.04 1.44
C LEU A 23 2.50 -11.08 2.64
N VAL A 24 1.88 -9.92 2.44
CA VAL A 24 1.75 -8.90 3.50
C VAL A 24 0.88 -9.44 4.63
N LEU A 25 -0.29 -10.02 4.35
CA LEU A 25 -1.17 -10.61 5.36
C LEU A 25 -0.49 -11.68 6.21
N ARG A 26 0.30 -12.56 5.58
CA ARG A 26 0.99 -13.65 6.28
C ARG A 26 2.06 -13.14 7.24
N THR A 27 2.60 -11.95 7.00
CA THR A 27 3.83 -11.49 7.66
C THR A 27 3.67 -10.25 8.51
N SER A 28 2.66 -9.40 8.26
CA SER A 28 2.46 -8.11 8.94
C SER A 28 2.25 -8.22 10.45
N GLN A 29 1.82 -9.39 10.94
CA GLN A 29 1.69 -9.65 12.38
C GLN A 29 3.02 -9.73 13.13
N THR A 30 4.11 -10.07 12.44
CA THR A 30 5.44 -10.29 13.07
C THR A 30 6.52 -9.36 12.50
N GLN A 31 6.21 -8.64 11.42
CA GLN A 31 7.15 -7.87 10.65
C GLN A 31 6.57 -6.49 10.37
N ARG A 32 7.40 -5.44 10.52
CA ARG A 32 6.99 -4.07 10.21
C ARG A 32 7.07 -3.85 8.71
N TRP A 33 5.97 -3.34 8.16
CA TRP A 33 5.83 -2.98 6.76
C TRP A 33 5.57 -1.49 6.60
N LYS A 34 6.06 -0.95 5.50
CA LYS A 34 5.60 0.31 4.92
C LYS A 34 5.23 0.11 3.46
N ILE A 35 4.14 0.74 3.04
CA ILE A 35 3.67 0.71 1.65
C ILE A 35 3.68 2.15 1.10
N VAL A 36 4.30 2.36 -0.05
CA VAL A 36 4.32 3.65 -0.75
C VAL A 36 3.64 3.48 -2.09
N CYS A 37 2.53 4.19 -2.28
CA CYS A 37 1.83 4.28 -3.57
C CYS A 37 2.37 5.47 -4.35
N MET A 38 2.91 5.20 -5.54
CA MET A 38 3.63 6.19 -6.33
C MET A 38 2.67 7.16 -7.02
N THR A 39 1.65 6.65 -7.71
CA THR A 39 0.76 7.49 -8.54
C THR A 39 -0.54 7.89 -7.84
N ASP A 40 -1.25 8.86 -8.41
CA ASP A 40 -2.53 9.35 -7.94
C ASP A 40 -3.73 8.50 -8.42
N ALA A 41 -3.48 7.56 -9.33
CA ALA A 41 -4.48 6.70 -9.97
C ALA A 41 -5.71 7.48 -10.46
N ASN A 42 -5.49 8.67 -11.01
CA ASN A 42 -6.55 9.60 -11.38
C ASN A 42 -6.83 9.62 -12.89
N ALA A 43 -6.40 8.61 -13.65
CA ALA A 43 -6.67 8.51 -15.09
C ALA A 43 -8.17 8.61 -15.42
N ASP A 44 -9.04 8.04 -14.58
CA ASP A 44 -10.50 8.10 -14.70
C ASP A 44 -11.15 9.25 -13.91
N GLY A 45 -10.36 10.16 -13.34
CA GLY A 45 -10.86 11.24 -12.48
C GLY A 45 -11.33 10.79 -11.08
N ASP A 46 -11.02 9.56 -10.67
CA ASP A 46 -11.48 8.95 -9.40
C ASP A 46 -10.38 8.79 -8.33
N GLY A 47 -9.24 9.46 -8.47
CA GLY A 47 -8.06 9.31 -7.59
C GLY A 47 -8.36 9.53 -6.10
N LYS A 48 -9.35 10.36 -5.77
CA LYS A 48 -9.80 10.57 -4.38
C LYS A 48 -10.42 9.32 -3.75
N ASN A 49 -11.23 8.58 -4.51
CA ASN A 49 -11.83 7.34 -4.00
C ASN A 49 -10.80 6.21 -4.04
N ARG A 50 -9.95 6.16 -5.07
CA ARG A 50 -8.80 5.24 -5.15
C ARG A 50 -7.90 5.35 -3.93
N ARG A 51 -7.55 6.57 -3.49
CA ARG A 51 -6.79 6.79 -2.25
C ARG A 51 -7.51 6.23 -1.02
N LYS A 52 -8.80 6.47 -0.86
CA LYS A 52 -9.57 5.93 0.28
C LYS A 52 -9.60 4.40 0.28
N GLN A 53 -9.69 3.78 -0.91
CA GLN A 53 -9.64 2.33 -1.09
C GLN A 53 -8.26 1.79 -0.69
N PHE A 54 -7.17 2.40 -1.17
CA PHE A 54 -5.80 2.09 -0.77
C PHE A 54 -5.57 2.14 0.74
N GLU A 55 -5.99 3.23 1.39
CA GLU A 55 -5.84 3.39 2.85
C GLU A 55 -6.64 2.31 3.61
N LYS A 56 -7.82 1.93 3.10
CA LYS A 56 -8.62 0.84 3.67
C LYS A 56 -7.94 -0.52 3.45
N ALA A 57 -7.38 -0.77 2.28
CA ALA A 57 -6.65 -2.00 1.96
C ALA A 57 -5.40 -2.16 2.83
N CYS A 58 -4.57 -1.12 2.98
CA CYS A 58 -3.41 -1.13 3.87
C CYS A 58 -3.78 -1.51 5.31
N ARG A 59 -4.86 -0.92 5.85
CA ARG A 59 -5.38 -1.28 7.19
C ARG A 59 -5.83 -2.73 7.25
N ALA A 60 -6.52 -3.23 6.22
CA ALA A 60 -6.94 -4.64 6.15
C ALA A 60 -5.74 -5.61 6.06
N LEU A 61 -4.64 -5.19 5.44
CA LEU A 61 -3.37 -5.94 5.39
C LEU A 61 -2.57 -5.88 6.71
N GLY A 62 -3.02 -5.11 7.70
CA GLY A 62 -2.31 -4.90 8.96
C GLY A 62 -1.16 -3.89 8.87
N VAL A 63 -1.14 -3.03 7.85
CA VAL A 63 -0.11 -2.02 7.64
C VAL A 63 -0.64 -0.63 8.01
N THR A 64 0.03 0.02 8.96
CA THR A 64 -0.33 1.37 9.44
C THR A 64 0.62 2.46 8.97
N ASP A 65 1.80 2.09 8.47
CA ASP A 65 2.78 3.01 7.89
C ASP A 65 2.61 2.95 6.36
N TYR A 66 1.94 3.95 5.79
CA TYR A 66 1.75 4.01 4.34
C TYR A 66 1.78 5.47 3.85
N GLU A 67 2.23 5.65 2.61
CA GLU A 67 2.33 6.95 1.97
C GLU A 67 1.67 6.95 0.59
N TRP A 68 1.20 8.14 0.20
CA TRP A 68 0.55 8.41 -1.06
C TRP A 68 1.26 9.59 -1.72
N TRP A 69 2.09 9.31 -2.72
CA TRP A 69 2.98 10.32 -3.31
C TRP A 69 2.32 11.14 -4.42
N SER A 70 1.19 10.69 -4.95
CA SER A 70 0.36 11.45 -5.91
C SER A 70 1.07 11.89 -7.19
N TYR A 71 2.07 11.15 -7.68
CA TYR A 71 2.60 11.42 -9.01
C TYR A 71 1.52 11.14 -10.07
N PRO A 72 1.50 11.85 -11.21
CA PRO A 72 0.54 11.55 -12.26
C PRO A 72 0.65 10.09 -12.72
N ASP A 73 -0.49 9.43 -12.82
CA ASP A 73 -0.64 8.11 -13.47
C ASP A 73 -0.31 8.16 -14.98
#